data_AF-R6YG26-F1
#
_entry.id   AF-R6YG26-F1
#
_cell.length_a   1.000
_cell.length_b   1.000
_cell.length_c   1.000
_cell.angle_alpha   90.00
_cell.angle_beta   90.00
_cell.angle_gamma   90.00
#
_symmetry.space_group_name_H-M   'P 1'
#
loop_
_entity.id
_entity.type
_entity.pdbx_description
1 polymer ?
#
loop_
_entity_poly.entity_id
_entity_poly.type
_entity_poly.pdbx_seq_one_letter_code
_entity_poly.pdbx_strand_id
1 'polypeptide(L)'
;MTRGEFEQAAYLGEELAALAARPGESARARQLRQLLEEAQALPSRLPDPKARLVAQKVLEHGAPIPWKQIVAELGHRWTVGKARYAYARVCALCFAGEET
;
A
#
# COMPACT_ATOMS: atom_id res chain seq x y z
N MET A 1 -1.52 11.34 2.66
CA MET A 1 -2.14 10.06 2.29
C MET A 1 -2.39 9.28 3.56
N THR A 2 -3.65 8.91 3.78
CA THR A 2 -4.10 8.14 4.94
C THR A 2 -3.72 6.67 4.85
N ARG A 3 -3.78 5.96 5.98
CA ARG A 3 -3.64 4.49 6.01
C ARG A 3 -4.63 3.79 5.08
N GLY A 4 -5.88 4.23 5.05
CA GLY A 4 -6.92 3.62 4.21
C GLY A 4 -6.62 3.77 2.72
N GLU A 5 -6.14 4.94 2.30
CA GLU A 5 -5.71 5.21 0.92
C GLU A 5 -4.52 4.32 0.52
N PHE A 6 -3.54 4.15 1.43
CA PHE A 6 -2.41 3.26 1.21
C PHE A 6 -2.85 1.79 1.07
N GLU A 7 -3.70 1.32 1.98
CA GLU A 7 -4.24 -0.04 1.94
C GLU A 7 -5.10 -0.29 0.69
N GLN A 8 -5.75 0.73 0.15
CA GLN A 8 -6.59 0.63 -1.05
C GLN A 8 -5.82 0.93 -2.36
N ALA A 9 -4.51 1.17 -2.32
CA ALA A 9 -3.74 1.60 -3.49
C ALA A 9 -3.91 0.67 -4.70
N ALA A 10 -3.99 -0.66 -4.51
CA ALA A 10 -4.26 -1.61 -5.60
C ALA A 10 -5.59 -1.29 -6.32
N TYR A 11 -6.67 -1.12 -5.56
CA TYR A 11 -8.00 -0.77 -6.07
C TYR A 11 -8.02 0.61 -6.74
N LEU A 12 -7.34 1.60 -6.14
CA LEU A 12 -7.24 2.95 -6.71
C LEU A 12 -6.45 2.95 -8.04
N GLY A 13 -5.50 2.04 -8.21
CA GLY A 13 -4.81 1.79 -9.47
C GLY A 13 -5.75 1.28 -10.57
N GLU A 14 -6.65 0.35 -10.23
CA GLU A 14 -7.69 -0.12 -11.14
C GLU A 14 -8.69 0.98 -11.51
N GLU A 15 -9.11 1.81 -10.54
CA GLU A 15 -9.97 2.99 -10.78
C GLU A 15 -9.30 3.96 -11.76
N LEU A 16 -8.01 4.26 -11.55
CA LEU A 16 -7.26 5.12 -12.45
C LEU A 16 -7.17 4.53 -13.87
N ALA A 17 -6.92 3.23 -14.00
CA ALA A 17 -6.86 2.56 -15.29
C ALA A 17 -8.21 2.64 -16.04
N ALA A 18 -9.33 2.44 -15.33
CA ALA A 18 -10.67 2.59 -15.89
C ALA A 18 -10.97 4.04 -16.33
N LEU A 19 -10.49 5.04 -15.59
CA LEU A 19 -10.63 6.45 -15.96
C LEU A 19 -9.77 6.83 -17.17
N ALA A 20 -8.57 6.26 -17.30
CA ALA A 20 -7.68 6.51 -18.44
C ALA A 20 -8.24 5.97 -19.77
N ALA A 21 -9.11 4.95 -19.72
CA ALA A 21 -9.81 4.43 -20.90
C ALA A 21 -10.88 5.37 -21.46
N ARG A 22 -11.22 6.46 -20.74
CA ARG A 22 -12.20 7.47 -21.19
C ARG A 22 -11.47 8.69 -21.78
N PRO A 23 -11.95 9.25 -22.91
CA PRO A 23 -11.36 10.46 -23.47
C PRO A 23 -11.62 11.67 -22.56
N GLY A 24 -10.54 12.37 -22.19
CA GLY A 24 -10.56 13.56 -21.34
C GLY A 24 -9.96 13.28 -19.95
N GLU A 25 -8.97 14.09 -19.56
CA GLU A 25 -8.33 13.96 -18.24
C GLU A 25 -9.19 14.59 -17.14
N SER A 26 -9.78 13.73 -16.29
CA SER A 26 -10.55 14.20 -15.15
C SER A 26 -9.66 14.67 -14.00
N ALA A 27 -10.13 15.64 -13.21
CA ALA A 27 -9.46 16.05 -11.98
C ALA A 27 -9.25 14.86 -11.01
N ARG A 28 -10.19 13.91 -11.00
CA ARG A 28 -10.10 12.66 -10.24
C ARG A 28 -8.92 11.80 -10.69
N ALA A 29 -8.70 11.63 -11.99
CA ALA A 29 -7.57 10.84 -12.50
C ALA A 29 -6.21 11.44 -12.10
N ARG A 30 -6.10 12.78 -12.11
CA ARG A 30 -4.89 13.48 -11.62
C ARG A 30 -4.67 13.25 -10.13
N GLN A 31 -5.71 13.38 -9.31
CA GLN A 31 -5.64 13.12 -7.88
C GLN A 31 -5.22 11.67 -7.57
N LEU A 32 -5.80 10.69 -8.28
CA LEU A 32 -5.46 9.28 -8.11
C LEU A 32 -4.00 9.00 -8.49
N ARG A 33 -3.48 9.59 -9.58
CA ARG A 33 -2.06 9.44 -9.93
C ARG A 33 -1.15 9.94 -8.81
N GLN A 34 -1.40 11.15 -8.31
CA GLN A 34 -0.58 11.72 -7.24
C GLN A 34 -0.60 10.82 -5.99
N LEU A 35 -1.79 10.33 -5.60
CA LEU A 35 -1.93 9.44 -4.45
C LEU A 35 -1.21 8.11 -4.66
N LEU A 36 -1.30 7.51 -5.85
CA LEU A 36 -0.61 6.27 -6.18
C LEU A 36 0.91 6.45 -6.23
N GLU A 37 1.41 7.58 -6.73
CA GLU A 37 2.83 7.92 -6.69
C GLU A 37 3.34 8.06 -5.26
N GLU A 38 2.58 8.75 -4.40
CA GLU A 38 2.88 8.85 -2.97
C GLU A 38 2.88 7.47 -2.28
N ALA A 39 1.89 6.63 -2.59
CA ALA A 39 1.79 5.27 -2.07
C ALA A 39 2.97 4.40 -2.50
N GLN A 40 3.34 4.41 -3.79
CA GLN A 40 4.44 3.63 -4.36
C GLN A 40 5.82 4.10 -3.86
N ALA A 41 5.96 5.37 -3.51
CA ALA A 41 7.20 5.90 -2.94
C ALA A 41 7.40 5.48 -1.47
N LEU A 42 6.33 5.20 -0.74
CA LEU A 42 6.36 4.94 0.71
C LEU A 42 7.32 3.81 1.13
N PRO A 43 7.33 2.61 0.49
CA PRO A 43 8.26 1.54 0.85
C PRO A 43 9.73 1.96 0.83
N SER A 44 10.14 2.83 -0.09
CA SER A 44 11.55 3.26 -0.20
C SER A 44 12.01 4.18 0.95
N ARG A 45 11.06 4.89 1.58
CA ARG A 45 11.33 5.84 2.67
C ARG A 45 11.42 5.17 4.04
N LEU A 46 10.97 3.91 4.15
CA LEU A 46 10.99 3.19 5.42
C LEU A 46 12.43 2.81 5.84
N PRO A 47 12.77 2.86 7.13
CA PRO A 47 14.13 2.57 7.61
C PRO A 47 14.44 1.07 7.69
N ASP A 48 13.42 0.22 7.88
CA ASP A 48 13.58 -1.22 8.12
C ASP A 48 13.29 -2.04 6.85
N PRO A 49 14.22 -2.92 6.39
CA PRO A 49 14.01 -3.73 5.18
C PRO A 49 12.76 -4.63 5.22
N LYS A 50 12.36 -5.14 6.40
CA LYS A 50 11.15 -5.97 6.53
C LYS A 50 9.89 -5.12 6.37
N ALA A 51 9.88 -3.92 6.93
CA ALA A 51 8.81 -2.94 6.74
C ALA A 51 8.71 -2.51 5.28
N ARG A 52 9.84 -2.27 4.57
CA ARG A 52 9.82 -1.98 3.11
C ARG A 52 9.11 -3.10 2.35
N LEU A 53 9.53 -4.34 2.60
CA LEU A 53 9.00 -5.50 1.90
C LEU A 53 7.51 -5.72 2.17
N VAL A 54 7.08 -5.57 3.44
CA VAL A 54 5.66 -5.69 3.79
C VAL A 54 4.83 -4.55 3.23
N ALA A 55 5.33 -3.32 3.25
CA ALA A 55 4.65 -2.18 2.62
C ALA A 55 4.45 -2.43 1.12
N GLN A 56 5.47 -2.92 0.41
CA GLN A 56 5.36 -3.29 -1.00
C GLN A 56 4.29 -4.38 -1.21
N LYS A 57 4.28 -5.42 -0.38
CA LYS A 57 3.25 -6.47 -0.45
C LYS A 57 1.83 -5.96 -0.15
N VAL A 58 1.67 -4.98 0.72
CA VAL A 58 0.37 -4.35 0.94
C VAL A 58 -0.09 -3.57 -0.29
N LEU A 59 0.82 -2.87 -0.98
CA LEU A 59 0.49 -2.19 -2.24
C LEU A 59 0.10 -3.16 -3.36
N GLU A 60 0.76 -4.33 -3.43
CA GLU A 60 0.47 -5.35 -4.44
C GLU A 60 -0.89 -6.02 -4.24
N HIS A 61 -1.27 -6.29 -2.98
CA HIS A 61 -2.47 -7.08 -2.65
C HIS A 61 -3.68 -6.25 -2.25
N GLY A 62 -3.47 -5.05 -1.71
CA GLY A 62 -4.52 -4.17 -1.21
C GLY A 62 -5.27 -4.69 0.03
N ALA A 63 -6.30 -3.96 0.45
CA ALA A 63 -7.24 -4.34 1.49
C ALA A 63 -8.44 -5.13 0.92
N PRO A 64 -8.94 -6.17 1.63
CA PRO A 64 -8.42 -6.69 2.90
C PRO A 64 -7.07 -7.41 2.72
N ILE A 65 -6.10 -7.11 3.60
CA ILE A 65 -4.71 -7.58 3.43
C ILE A 65 -4.63 -9.11 3.58
N PRO A 66 -4.27 -9.86 2.52
CA PRO A 66 -4.29 -11.32 2.53
C PRO A 66 -3.00 -11.89 3.14
N TRP A 67 -2.85 -11.74 4.47
CA TRP A 67 -1.61 -12.10 5.18
C TRP A 67 -1.09 -13.51 4.90
N LYS A 68 -1.99 -14.49 4.76
CA LYS A 68 -1.60 -15.89 4.45
C LYS A 68 -0.94 -16.02 3.08
N GLN A 69 -1.46 -15.31 2.08
CA GLN A 69 -0.91 -15.30 0.73
C GLN A 69 0.43 -14.55 0.71
N ILE A 70 0.48 -13.37 1.33
CA ILE A 70 1.72 -12.58 1.44
C ILE A 70 2.84 -13.41 2.06
N VAL A 71 2.61 -14.10 3.20
CA VAL A 71 3.68 -14.89 3.83
C VAL A 71 4.07 -16.12 3.02
N ALA A 72 3.15 -16.69 2.23
CA ALA A 72 3.46 -17.78 1.31
C ALA A 72 4.40 -17.30 0.19
N GLU A 73 4.17 -16.11 -0.36
CA GLU A 73 5.04 -15.47 -1.37
C GLU A 73 6.41 -15.08 -0.80
N LEU A 74 6.44 -14.57 0.45
CA LEU A 74 7.68 -14.18 1.13
C LEU A 74 8.52 -15.37 1.62
N GLY A 75 7.92 -16.57 1.68
CA GLY A 75 8.59 -17.83 1.99
C GLY A 75 8.82 -18.11 3.48
N HIS A 76 9.51 -19.23 3.74
CA HIS A 76 9.62 -19.90 5.05
C HIS A 76 10.14 -19.06 6.23
N ARG A 77 10.75 -17.89 6.00
CA ARG A 77 11.24 -17.01 7.07
C ARG A 77 10.14 -16.12 7.66
N TRP A 78 9.00 -16.01 6.97
CA TRP A 78 7.88 -15.18 7.33
C TRP A 78 6.75 -15.97 7.97
N THR A 79 6.19 -15.40 9.03
CA THR A 79 4.95 -15.87 9.65
C THR A 79 3.94 -14.74 9.59
N VAL A 80 2.64 -15.06 9.69
CA VAL A 80 1.58 -14.04 9.73
C VAL A 80 1.84 -13.03 10.86
N GLY A 81 2.30 -13.50 12.03
CA GLY A 81 2.68 -12.63 13.13
C GLY A 81 3.82 -11.65 12.79
N LYS A 82 4.88 -12.13 12.14
CA LYS A 82 6.00 -11.27 11.70
C LYS A 82 5.56 -10.25 10.65
N ALA A 83 4.73 -10.67 9.69
CA ALA A 83 4.18 -9.77 8.66
C ALA A 83 3.31 -8.67 9.29
N ARG A 84 2.40 -9.05 10.20
CA ARG A 84 1.57 -8.09 10.93
C ARG A 84 2.38 -7.14 11.80
N TYR A 85 3.42 -7.63 12.47
CA TYR A 85 4.30 -6.77 13.27
C TYR A 85 5.08 -5.77 12.41
N ALA A 86 5.64 -6.24 11.28
CA ALA A 86 6.29 -5.35 10.32
C ALA A 86 5.30 -4.34 9.74
N TYR A 87 4.05 -4.73 9.48
CA TYR A 87 3.01 -3.81 9.03
C TYR A 87 2.62 -2.78 10.09
N ALA A 88 2.46 -3.19 11.35
CA ALA A 88 2.20 -2.26 12.44
C ALA A 88 3.32 -1.19 12.56
N ARG A 89 4.58 -1.58 12.28
CA ARG A 89 5.70 -0.64 12.18
C ARG A 89 5.57 0.32 10.99
N VAL A 90 5.09 -0.14 9.83
CA VAL A 90 4.75 0.74 8.70
C VAL A 90 3.71 1.76 9.15
N CYS A 91 2.62 1.32 9.79
CA CYS A 91 1.57 2.22 10.24
C CYS A 91 2.06 3.26 11.24
N ALA A 92 2.85 2.83 12.23
CA ALA A 92 3.40 3.74 13.23
C ALA A 92 4.36 4.79 12.64
N LEU A 93 5.11 4.43 11.59
CA LEU A 93 6.09 5.34 10.98
C LEU A 93 5.47 6.28 9.95
N CYS A 94 4.41 5.84 9.28
CA CYS A 94 3.85 6.58 8.14
C CYS A 94 2.51 7.25 8.45
N PHE A 95 1.75 6.76 9.44
CA PHE A 95 0.34 7.14 9.65
C PHE A 95 0.00 7.45 11.11
N ALA A 96 0.97 7.47 12.04
CA ALA A 96 0.71 7.68 13.48
C ALA A 96 0.13 9.06 13.86
N GLY A 97 0.03 10.00 12.91
CA GLY A 97 -0.62 11.30 13.09
C GLY A 97 -2.02 11.42 12.48
N GLU A 98 -2.56 10.34 11.91
CA GLU A 98 -3.82 10.36 11.15
C GLU A 98 -4.93 9.52 11.82
N GLU A 99 -4.91 9.40 13.15
CA GLU A 99 -6.05 8.96 13.96
C GLU A 99 -6.77 10.19 14.55
N THR A 100 -7.49 10.94 13.70
CA THR A 100 -8.53 11.91 14.13
C THR A 100 -9.66 11.95 13.13
#